data_AF-A0A919GME1-F1
#
_entry.id   AF-A0A919GME1-F1
#
_cell.length_a   1.000
_cell.length_b   1.000
_cell.length_c   1.000
_cell.angle_alpha   90.00
_cell.angle_beta   90.00
_cell.angle_gamma   90.00
#
_symmetry.space_group_name_H-M   'P 1'
#
loop_
_entity.id
_entity.type
_entity.pdbx_description
1 polymer ?
#
loop_
_entity_poly.entity_id
_entity_poly.type
_entity_poly.pdbx_seq_one_letter_code
_entity_poly.pdbx_strand_id
1 'polypeptide(L)' 'MTMSAVDAAYRALIHHSPGCPDCRSLRDEDGRSTGQCETADALLTAYQRAQREARNEARDKETK' A
#
# COMPACT_ATOMS: atom_id res chain seq x y z
N MET A 1 11.59 10.22 -14.31
CA MET A 1 11.63 8.91 -13.66
C MET A 1 10.21 8.47 -13.40
N THR A 2 9.71 7.46 -14.12
CA THR A 2 8.37 6.92 -13.90
C THR A 2 8.40 6.06 -12.64
N MET A 3 7.66 6.46 -11.62
CA MET A 3 7.52 5.70 -10.38
C MET A 3 6.73 4.41 -10.65
N SER A 4 7.13 3.28 -10.06
CA SER A 4 6.38 2.03 -10.21
C SER A 4 4.99 2.14 -9.55
N ALA A 5 4.01 1.39 -10.05
CA ALA A 5 2.68 1.34 -9.42
C ALA A 5 2.74 0.84 -7.97
N VAL A 6 3.70 -0.04 -7.67
CA VAL A 6 4.00 -0.55 -6.32
C VAL A 6 4.48 0.57 -5.41
N ASP A 7 5.43 1.39 -5.85
CA ASP A 7 5.95 2.53 -5.08
C ASP A 7 4.88 3.59 -4.84
N ALA A 8 4.04 3.86 -5.85
CA ALA A 8 2.95 4.84 -5.74
C ALA A 8 1.94 4.41 -4.68
N ALA A 9 1.51 3.15 -4.71
CA ALA A 9 0.57 2.61 -3.73
C ALA A 9 1.19 2.53 -2.32
N TYR A 10 2.46 2.16 -2.20
CA TYR A 10 3.16 2.13 -0.91
C TYR A 10 3.28 3.54 -0.29
N ARG A 11 3.70 4.53 -1.07
CA ARG A 11 3.80 5.92 -0.62
C ARG A 11 2.44 6.45 -0.17
N ALA A 12 1.38 6.18 -0.91
CA ALA A 12 0.04 6.60 -0.54
C ALA A 12 -0.38 6.02 0.83
N LEU A 13 -0.09 4.74 1.10
CA LEU A 13 -0.36 4.10 2.38
C LEU A 13 0.41 4.76 3.55
N ILE A 14 1.71 4.99 3.37
CA ILE A 14 2.56 5.61 4.41
C ILE A 14 2.17 7.06 4.68
N HIS A 15 1.83 7.83 3.64
CA HIS A 15 1.42 9.22 3.79
C HIS A 15 0.00 9.39 4.37
N HIS A 16 -0.89 8.41 4.19
CA HIS A 16 -2.24 8.46 4.74
C HIS A 16 -2.24 8.35 6.27
N SER A 17 -1.50 7.40 6.82
CA SER A 17 -1.50 7.08 8.25
C SER A 17 -1.27 8.29 9.20
N PRO A 18 -0.31 9.22 8.96
CA PRO A 18 -0.12 10.38 9.84
C PRO A 18 -1.20 11.46 9.71
N GLY A 19 -1.91 11.52 8.57
CA GLY A 19 -2.97 12.51 8.32
C GLY A 19 -4.37 12.05 8.70
N CYS A 20 -4.59 10.75 8.84
CA CYS A 20 -5.90 10.19 9.16
C CYS A 20 -6.15 10.16 10.69
N PRO A 21 -7.24 10.80 11.18
CA PRO A 21 -7.59 10.77 12.61
C PRO A 21 -7.82 9.36 13.16
N ASP A 22 -8.46 8.48 12.37
CA ASP A 22 -8.73 7.10 12.76
C ASP A 22 -7.43 6.30 12.83
N CYS A 23 -6.57 6.41 11.81
CA CYS A 23 -5.27 5.76 11.83
C CYS A 23 -4.32 6.30 12.89
N ARG A 24 -4.54 7.51 13.41
CA ARG A 24 -3.75 8.10 14.49
C ARG A 24 -4.27 7.69 15.87
N SER A 25 -5.59 7.62 16.04
CA SER A 25 -6.24 7.24 17.30
C SER A 25 -6.13 5.73 17.56
N LEU A 26 -6.09 4.93 16.51
CA LEU A 26 -5.97 3.48 16.55
C LEU A 26 -4.58 3.07 16.06
N ARG A 27 -3.51 3.41 16.79
CA ARG A 27 -2.15 2.90 16.52
C ARG A 27 -1.71 1.90 17.56
N ASP A 28 -1.00 0.86 17.13
CA ASP A 28 -0.23 -0.01 18.02
C ASP A 28 1.07 0.68 18.48
N GLU A 29 1.79 -0.01 19.37
CA GLU A 29 3.08 0.42 19.91
C GLU A 29 4.15 0.59 18.80
N ASP A 30 3.99 -0.07 17.66
CA ASP A 30 4.84 0.04 16.48
C ASP A 30 4.44 1.20 15.56
N GLY A 31 3.42 1.98 15.92
CA GLY A 31 2.92 3.12 15.16
C GLY A 31 2.14 2.74 13.90
N ARG A 32 1.74 1.48 13.76
CA ARG A 32 0.88 0.99 12.68
C ARG A 32 -0.58 1.16 13.09
N SER A 33 -1.43 1.45 12.11
CA SER A 33 -2.86 1.55 12.41
C SER A 33 -3.44 0.17 12.71
N THR A 34 -4.09 0.01 13.86
CA THR A 34 -4.85 -1.17 14.29
C THR A 34 -6.35 -1.06 13.99
N GLY A 35 -6.79 0.05 13.39
CA GLY A 35 -8.19 0.37 13.14
C GLY A 35 -8.71 -0.01 11.75
N GLN A 36 -10.04 -0.05 11.63
CA GLN A 36 -10.82 -0.25 10.39
C GLN A 36 -10.87 1.03 9.54
N CYS A 37 -9.71 1.57 9.13
CA CYS A 37 -9.72 2.69 8.20
C CYS A 37 -9.97 2.18 6.77
N GLU A 38 -11.19 2.34 6.27
CA GLU A 38 -11.58 1.92 4.92
C GLU A 38 -10.63 2.46 3.83
N THR A 39 -10.10 3.67 4.04
CA THR A 39 -9.12 4.26 3.11
C THR A 39 -7.77 3.55 3.19
N ALA A 40 -7.28 3.22 4.39
CA ALA A 40 -6.05 2.47 4.55
C ALA A 40 -6.18 1.04 3.98
N ASP A 41 -7.34 0.40 4.15
CA ASP A 41 -7.63 -0.93 3.60
C ASP A 41 -7.68 -0.92 2.07
N ALA A 42 -8.30 0.11 1.49
CA ALA A 42 -8.32 0.31 0.04
C ALA A 42 -6.90 0.52 -0.51
N LEU A 43 -6.09 1.33 0.16
CA LEU A 43 -4.68 1.58 -0.21
C LEU A 43 -3.82 0.33 -0.08
N LEU A 44 -4.02 -0.46 0.98
CA LEU A 44 -3.33 -1.73 1.18
C LEU A 44 -3.71 -2.73 0.08
N THR A 45 -4.99 -2.81 -0.26
CA THR A 45 -5.49 -3.67 -1.36
C THR A 45 -4.86 -3.26 -2.70
N ALA A 46 -4.81 -1.96 -3.00
CA ALA A 46 -4.17 -1.43 -4.20
C ALA A 46 -2.68 -1.78 -4.25
N TYR A 47 -1.96 -1.65 -3.13
CA TYR A 47 -0.55 -2.04 -3.02
C TYR A 47 -0.33 -3.53 -3.26
N GLN A 48 -1.15 -4.39 -2.64
CA GLN A 48 -1.07 -5.83 -2.85
C GLN A 48 -1.38 -6.22 -4.31
N ARG A 49 -2.34 -5.55 -4.95
CA ARG A 49 -2.67 -5.75 -6.36
C ARG A 49 -1.50 -5.36 -7.25
N ALA A 50 -0.92 -4.17 -7.04
CA ALA A 50 0.25 -3.70 -7.79
C ALA A 50 1.43 -4.67 -7.67
N GLN A 51 1.66 -5.26 -6.48
CA GLN A 51 2.68 -6.29 -6.33
C GLN A 51 2.39 -7.55 -7.14
N ARG A 52 1.14 -8.02 -7.18
CA ARG A 52 0.76 -9.20 -7.97
C ARG A 52 0.97 -8.95 -9.46
N GLU A 53 0.55 -7.79 -9.94
CA GLU A 53 0.73 -7.37 -11.33
C GLU A 53 2.22 -7.29 -11.68
N ALA A 54 3.03 -6.62 -10.86
CA ALA A 54 4.48 -6.54 -11.06
C ALA A 54 5.16 -7.93 -11.10
N ARG A 55 4.75 -8.87 -10.23
CA ARG A 55 5.25 -10.25 -10.25
C ARG A 55 4.82 -11.01 -11.51
N ASN A 56 3.58 -10.86 -11.94
CA ASN A 56 3.09 -11.49 -13.16
C ASN A 56 3.82 -10.95 -14.40
N GLU A 57 4.01 -9.63 -14.49
CA GLU A 57 4.77 -9.00 -15.58
C GLU A 57 6.23 -9.47 -15.60
N ALA A 58 6.86 -9.64 -14.43
CA ALA A 58 8.22 -10.18 -14.34
C ALA A 58 8.28 -11.62 -14.88
N ARG A 59 7.32 -12.46 -14.47
CA ARG A 59 7.21 -13.85 -14.93
C ARG A 59 6.95 -13.93 -16.45
N ASP A 60 6.05 -13.11 -16.96
CA ASP A 60 5.71 -13.10 -18.40
C ASP A 60 6.91 -12.64 -19.25
N LYS A 61 7.79 -11.80 -18.71
CA LYS A 61 9.06 -11.40 -19.35
C LYS A 61 10.13 -12.50 -19.29
N GLU A 62 10.13 -13.37 -18.27
CA GLU A 62 11.05 -14.51 -18.20
C GLU A 62 10.63 -15.68 -19.10
N THR A 63 9.35 -15.77 -19.45
CA THR A 63 8.79 -16.88 -20.24
C THR A 63 8.80 -16.61 -21.75
N LYS A 64 9.33 -15.46 -22.20
CA LYS A 64 9.35 -15.00 -23.59
C LYS A 64 10.78 -14.69 -24.04
#